data_AF-A0A417XZV6-F1
#
_entry.id   AF-A0A417XZV6-F1
#
_cell.length_a   1.000
_cell.length_b   1.000
_cell.length_c   1.000
_cell.angle_alpha   90.00
_cell.angle_beta   90.00
_cell.angle_gamma   90.00
#
_symmetry.space_group_name_H-M   'P 1'
#
loop_
_entity.id
_entity.type
_entity.pdbx_description
1 polymer ?
#
loop_
_entity_poly.entity_id
_entity_poly.type
_entity_poly.pdbx_seq_one_letter_code
_entity_poly.pdbx_strand_id
1 'polypeptide(L)'
;PGCTRLPIACDAHHIIHWADGGPTSLHNLVLLCRKHHTLTHQTPWQVHLDPNTHRPVWIPPPPVDDRDRFTYHPPTRPPPLVA
;
A
#
# COMPACT_ATOMS: atom_id res chain seq x y z
N PRO A 1 -5.85 -7.03 0.29
CA PRO A 1 -6.05 -7.63 -1.06
C PRO A 1 -7.56 -7.84 -1.31
N GLY A 2 -8.02 -7.81 -2.57
CA GLY A 2 -9.46 -8.01 -2.90
C GLY A 2 -10.26 -6.75 -3.25
N CYS A 3 -9.61 -5.62 -3.51
CA CYS A 3 -10.31 -4.44 -4.02
C CYS A 3 -10.78 -4.66 -5.46
N THR A 4 -12.02 -4.29 -5.78
CA THR A 4 -12.63 -4.44 -7.11
C THR A 4 -12.69 -3.14 -7.92
N ARG A 5 -12.00 -2.08 -7.47
CA ARG A 5 -11.87 -0.84 -8.25
C ARG A 5 -11.17 -1.13 -9.57
N LEU A 6 -11.69 -0.54 -10.65
CA LEU A 6 -11.10 -0.66 -11.97
C LEU A 6 -9.70 -0.01 -12.00
N PRO A 7 -8.76 -0.53 -12.82
CA PRO A 7 -7.42 0.03 -12.96
C PRO A 7 -7.40 1.53 -13.32
N ILE A 8 -8.38 2.01 -14.09
CA ILE A 8 -8.51 3.42 -14.47
C ILE A 8 -8.78 4.36 -13.28
N ALA A 9 -9.25 3.81 -12.15
CA ALA A 9 -9.50 4.54 -10.91
C ALA A 9 -8.36 4.35 -9.88
N CYS A 10 -7.22 3.83 -10.31
CA CYS A 10 -6.04 3.60 -9.49
C CYS A 10 -4.91 4.55 -9.88
N ASP A 11 -4.12 4.91 -8.88
CA ASP A 11 -2.85 5.60 -9.05
C ASP A 11 -1.71 4.58 -8.97
N ALA A 12 -0.59 4.88 -9.64
CA ALA A 12 0.64 4.13 -9.45
C ALA A 12 1.27 4.50 -8.10
N HIS A 13 1.58 3.49 -7.28
CA HIS A 13 2.20 3.63 -5.98
C HIS A 13 3.60 3.03 -6.02
N HIS A 14 4.60 3.81 -5.60
CA HIS A 14 5.98 3.35 -5.48
C HIS A 14 6.16 2.41 -4.29
N ILE A 15 6.67 1.20 -4.54
CA ILE A 15 6.97 0.20 -3.49
C ILE A 15 8.10 0.69 -2.57
N ILE A 16 9.23 1.06 -3.18
CA ILE A 16 10.25 1.90 -2.56
C ILE A 16 9.82 3.34 -2.84
N HIS A 17 9.49 4.11 -1.80
CA HIS A 17 8.97 5.46 -1.97
C HIS A 17 9.90 6.31 -2.84
N TRP A 18 9.29 7.13 -3.71
CA TRP A 18 10.04 8.08 -4.53
C TRP A 18 10.90 9.04 -3.68
N ALA A 19 10.38 9.48 -2.53
CA ALA A 19 11.10 10.34 -1.59
C ALA A 19 12.36 9.66 -0.99
N ASP A 20 12.39 8.33 -0.96
CA ASP A 20 13.53 7.52 -0.51
C ASP A 20 14.45 7.11 -1.68
N GLY A 21 14.28 7.73 -2.85
CA GLY A 21 15.07 7.45 -4.06
C GLY A 21 14.56 6.30 -4.91
N GLY A 22 13.34 5.80 -4.65
CA GLY A 22 12.74 4.72 -5.44
C GLY A 22 12.51 5.11 -6.90
N PRO A 23 12.89 4.27 -7.89
CA PRO A 23 12.76 4.60 -9.30
C PRO A 23 11.30 4.55 -9.77
N THR A 24 10.93 5.39 -10.72
CA THR A 24 9.68 5.26 -11.46
C THR A 24 9.85 4.18 -12.53
N SER A 25 9.51 2.93 -12.20
CA SER A 25 9.63 1.78 -13.10
C SER A 25 8.56 0.73 -12.81
N LEU A 26 8.23 -0.12 -13.79
CA LEU A 26 7.26 -1.20 -13.60
C LEU A 26 7.67 -2.20 -12.49
N HIS A 27 8.95 -2.28 -12.16
CA HIS A 27 9.46 -3.14 -11.08
C HIS A 27 9.35 -2.50 -9.70
N ASN A 28 8.95 -1.23 -9.61
CA ASN A 28 8.79 -0.49 -8.36
C ASN A 28 7.39 0.12 -8.22
N LEU A 29 6.42 -0.23 -9.06
CA LEU A 29 5.09 0.37 -9.06
C LEU A 29 3.98 -0.69 -8.93
N VAL A 30 2.96 -0.37 -8.14
CA VAL A 30 1.70 -1.13 -8.07
C VAL A 30 0.50 -0.20 -8.22
N LEU A 31 -0.61 -0.69 -8.79
CA LEU A 31 -1.83 0.11 -8.93
C LEU A 31 -2.70 0.01 -7.68
N LEU A 32 -3.01 1.15 -7.07
CA LEU A 32 -3.88 1.25 -5.89
C LEU A 32 -4.96 2.30 -6.11
N CYS A 33 -6.19 1.97 -5.73
CA CYS A 33 -7.23 2.98 -5.66
C CYS A 33 -6.91 3.98 -4.54
N ARG A 34 -7.42 5.22 -4.63
CA ARG A 34 -7.10 6.28 -3.66
C ARG A 34 -7.15 5.86 -2.19
N LYS A 35 -8.20 5.12 -1.80
CA LYS A 35 -8.36 4.60 -0.42
C LYS A 35 -7.19 3.72 -0.01
N HIS A 36 -6.82 2.74 -0.84
CA HIS A 36 -5.74 1.82 -0.52
C HIS A 36 -4.37 2.47 -0.68
N HIS A 37 -4.21 3.41 -1.61
CA HIS A 37 -2.98 4.18 -1.73
C HIS A 37 -2.70 4.98 -0.45
N THR A 38 -3.70 5.70 0.07
CA THR A 38 -3.60 6.41 1.35
C THR A 38 -3.35 5.45 2.52
N LEU A 39 -4.02 4.30 2.54
CA LEU A 39 -3.79 3.25 3.54
C LEU A 39 -2.36 2.70 3.48
N THR A 40 -1.74 2.55 2.32
CA THR A 40 -0.34 2.09 2.29
C THR A 40 0.63 3.13 2.86
N HIS A 41 0.36 4.43 2.66
CA HIS A 41 1.21 5.50 3.23
C HIS A 41 1.08 5.69 4.74
N GLN A 42 -0.11 5.44 5.31
CA GLN A 42 -0.41 5.82 6.70
C GLN A 42 -0.13 4.72 7.72
N THR A 43 0.38 3.57 7.27
CA THR A 43 0.18 2.31 7.99
C THR A 43 1.35 1.37 7.74
N PRO A 44 1.61 0.40 8.62
CA PRO A 44 2.72 -0.52 8.44
C PRO A 44 2.48 -1.61 7.37
N TRP A 45 1.41 -1.53 6.59
CA TRP A 45 1.20 -2.46 5.48
C TRP A 45 2.30 -2.29 4.44
N GLN A 46 2.92 -3.40 4.06
CA GLN A 46 3.96 -3.40 3.04
C GLN A 46 3.51 -4.19 1.81
N VAL A 47 4.16 -3.90 0.69
CA VAL A 47 3.98 -4.63 -0.56
C VAL A 47 5.34 -4.88 -1.20
N HIS A 48 5.51 -6.02 -1.84
CA HIS A 48 6.61 -6.27 -2.77
C HIS A 48 6.08 -6.99 -4.01
N LEU A 49 6.87 -7.04 -5.08
CA LEU A 49 6.54 -7.87 -6.24
C LEU A 49 7.17 -9.25 -6.03
N ASP A 50 6.38 -10.30 -6.20
CA ASP A 50 6.92 -11.66 -6.31
C ASP A 50 7.90 -11.75 -7.50
N PRO A 51 9.12 -12.26 -7.31
CA PRO A 51 10.16 -12.21 -8.34
C PRO A 51 9.88 -13.09 -9.56
N ASN A 52 8.96 -14.07 -9.44
CA ASN A 52 8.65 -14.99 -10.54
C ASN A 52 7.42 -14.56 -11.34
N THR A 53 6.42 -14.01 -10.66
CA THR A 53 5.11 -13.70 -11.22
C THR A 53 4.87 -12.20 -11.41
N HIS A 54 5.72 -11.36 -10.80
CA HIS A 54 5.57 -9.89 -10.72
C HIS A 54 4.22 -9.46 -10.13
N ARG A 55 3.56 -10.35 -9.38
CA ARG A 55 2.31 -10.03 -8.70
C ARG A 55 2.60 -9.34 -7.36
N PRO A 56 1.80 -8.35 -6.96
CA PRO A 56 1.92 -7.74 -5.64
C PRO A 56 1.62 -8.74 -4.53
N VAL A 57 2.55 -8.88 -3.60
CA VAL A 57 2.40 -9.64 -2.35
C VAL A 57 2.30 -8.64 -1.21
N TRP A 58 1.19 -8.70 -0.48
CA TRP A 58 0.89 -7.80 0.64
C TRP A 58 1.31 -8.43 1.96
N ILE A 59 2.10 -7.71 2.73
CA ILE A 59 2.54 -8.14 4.06
C ILE A 59 1.75 -7.32 5.09
N PRO A 60 0.94 -7.97 5.95
CA PRO A 60 0.25 -7.28 7.03
C PRO A 60 1.27 -6.73 8.05
N PRO A 61 0.91 -5.69 8.82
CA PRO A 61 1.66 -5.29 10.00
C PRO A 61 1.92 -6.49 10.91
N PRO A 62 3.10 -6.57 11.58
CA PRO A 62 3.33 -7.62 12.55
C PRO A 62 2.28 -7.54 13.69
N PRO A 63 1.80 -8.69 14.20
CA PRO A 63 1.06 -8.73 15.45
C PRO A 63 1.94 -8.22 16.59
N VAL A 64 1.34 -7.59 17.58
CA VAL A 64 2.09 -6.85 18.62
C VAL A 64 1.92 -7.47 20.02
N ASP A 65 0.98 -8.41 20.19
CA ASP A 65 0.78 -9.16 21.43
C ASP A 65 0.57 -10.67 21.21
N ASP A 66 0.56 -11.42 22.32
CA ASP A 66 0.34 -12.87 22.40
C ASP A 66 -1.08 -13.30 22.02
N ARG A 67 -1.97 -12.32 21.77
CA ARG A 67 -3.35 -12.51 21.32
C ARG A 67 -3.52 -12.12 19.84
N ASP A 68 -2.42 -11.98 19.11
CA ASP A 68 -2.40 -11.70 17.68
C ASP A 68 -3.11 -10.37 17.33
N ARG A 69 -3.08 -9.39 18.25
CA ARG A 69 -3.72 -8.10 18.02
C ARG A 69 -2.79 -7.17 17.25
N PHE A 70 -3.34 -6.55 16.21
CA PHE A 70 -2.71 -5.44 15.52
C PHE A 70 -2.95 -4.14 16.31
N THR A 71 -1.91 -3.38 16.63
CA THR A 71 -2.05 -2.02 17.21
C THR A 71 -2.37 -0.97 16.15
N TYR A 72 -2.32 -1.35 14.87
CA TYR A 72 -2.65 -0.46 13.78
C TYR A 72 -4.17 -0.26 13.70
N HIS A 73 -4.61 0.91 14.14
CA HIS A 73 -5.94 1.43 13.85
C HIS A 73 -5.85 2.30 12.60
N PRO A 74 -6.57 1.96 11.51
CA PRO A 74 -6.66 2.87 10.39
C PRO A 74 -7.18 4.22 10.84
N PRO A 75 -6.58 5.34 10.39
CA PRO A 75 -7.20 6.64 10.58
C PRO A 75 -8.62 6.57 9.99
N THR A 76 -9.61 6.89 10.81
CA THR A 76 -11.03 6.87 10.44
C THR A 76 -11.40 8.00 9.50
N ARG A 77 -10.46 8.91 9.20
CA ARG A 77 -10.67 10.15 8.46
C ARG A 77 -9.91 10.12 7.13
N PRO A 78 -10.55 10.47 6.00
CA PRO A 78 -9.80 10.77 4.79
C PRO A 78 -8.91 12.00 5.05
N PRO A 79 -7.66 12.05 4.53
CA PRO A 79 -6.88 13.28 4.58
C PRO A 79 -7.68 14.41 3.93
N PRO A 80 -7.60 15.66 4.44
CA PRO A 80 -8.23 16.79 3.77
C PRO A 80 -7.70 16.85 2.34
N LEU A 81 -8.61 17.09 1.39
CA LEU A 81 -8.21 17.44 0.02
C LEU A 81 -7.39 18.72 0.13
N VAL A 82 -6.08 18.62 -0.08
CA VAL A 82 -5.25 19.80 -0.29
C VAL A 82 -5.64 20.34 -1.67
N ALA A 83 -6.07 21.61 -1.69
CA ALA A 83 -6.52 22.33 -2.87
C ALA A 83 -5.40 22.54 -3.90
#